data_AF-A0A1M5T1F4-F1
#
_entry.id   AF-A0A1M5T1F4-F1
#
_cell.length_a   1.000
_cell.length_b   1.000
_cell.length_c   1.000
_cell.angle_alpha   90.00
_cell.angle_beta   90.00
_cell.angle_gamma   90.00
#
_symmetry.space_group_name_H-M   'P 1'
#
loop_
_entity.id
_entity.type
_entity.pdbx_description
1 polymer ?
#
loop_
_entity_poly.entity_id
_entity_poly.type
_entity_poly.pdbx_seq_one_letter_code
_entity_poly.pdbx_strand_id
1 'polypeptide(L)'
;MLPSVQPRPPKRAGQRDDDNARFTQLIGRPTVEAAVAFVEGRYGRCVDLLRPVRSQAHMFGGSHAQRDLIDQTLIAAARRSDQNNLVRGLQRERELLARQRSVA
;
A
#
# COMPACT_ATOMS: atom_id res chain seq x y z
N MET A 1 54.97 2.72 2.72
CA MET A 1 54.10 2.70 3.91
C MET A 1 52.67 2.95 3.41
N LEU A 2 51.87 1.89 3.23
CA LEU A 2 50.49 1.99 2.74
C LEU A 2 49.52 2.10 3.94
N PRO A 3 48.50 2.96 3.90
CA PRO A 3 47.58 3.11 5.03
C PRO A 3 46.63 1.89 5.12
N SER A 4 46.60 1.26 6.30
CA SER A 4 45.65 0.19 6.62
C SER A 4 44.22 0.73 6.62
N VAL A 5 43.43 0.34 5.61
CA VAL A 5 41.98 0.54 5.61
C VAL A 5 41.38 -0.47 6.58
N GLN A 6 40.97 0.00 7.77
CA GLN A 6 40.18 -0.82 8.68
C GLN A 6 38.75 -0.97 8.14
N PRO A 7 38.18 -2.20 8.08
CA PRO A 7 36.82 -2.41 7.64
C PRO A 7 35.84 -1.81 8.66
N ARG A 8 34.89 -1.00 8.14
CA ARG A 8 33.79 -0.45 8.93
C ARG A 8 32.88 -1.59 9.43
N PRO A 9 32.52 -1.65 10.72
CA PRO A 9 31.60 -2.68 11.20
C PRO A 9 30.21 -2.52 10.55
N PRO A 10 29.50 -3.63 10.27
CA PRO A 10 28.15 -3.56 9.71
C PRO A 10 27.20 -2.85 10.69
N LYS A 11 26.41 -1.90 10.16
CA LYS A 11 25.29 -1.31 10.92
C LYS A 11 24.33 -2.45 11.29
N ARG A 12 23.99 -2.55 12.58
CA ARG A 12 23.20 -3.63 13.19
C ARG A 12 21.94 -3.94 12.36
N ALA A 13 21.76 -5.21 12.02
CA ALA A 13 20.71 -5.73 11.13
C ALA A 13 19.29 -5.75 11.73
N GLY A 14 19.13 -5.61 13.06
CA GLY A 14 17.83 -5.80 13.73
C GLY A 14 16.73 -4.81 13.33
N GLN A 15 17.07 -3.58 12.94
CA GLN A 15 16.07 -2.55 12.64
C GLN A 15 15.33 -2.80 11.32
N ARG A 16 15.96 -3.48 10.35
CA ARG A 16 15.35 -3.78 9.04
C ARG A 16 14.37 -4.96 9.11
N ASP A 17 14.64 -5.93 9.96
CA ASP A 17 13.79 -7.10 10.15
C ASP A 17 12.50 -6.72 10.87
N ASP A 18 12.57 -5.84 11.87
CA ASP A 18 11.40 -5.30 12.57
C ASP A 18 10.51 -4.44 11.67
N ASP A 19 11.12 -3.62 10.79
CA ASP A 19 10.39 -2.84 9.79
C ASP A 19 9.62 -3.74 8.81
N ASN A 20 10.25 -4.84 8.36
CA ASN A 20 9.62 -5.83 7.48
C ASN A 20 8.51 -6.62 8.18
N ALA A 21 8.69 -6.98 9.45
CA ALA A 21 7.68 -7.66 10.25
C ALA A 21 6.44 -6.76 10.43
N ARG A 22 6.66 -5.49 10.79
CA ARG A 22 5.59 -4.50 10.92
C ARG A 22 4.89 -4.21 9.59
N PHE A 23 5.66 -4.07 8.51
CA PHE A 23 5.11 -3.92 7.17
C PHE A 23 4.23 -5.11 6.78
N THR A 24 4.70 -6.33 7.00
CA THR A 24 3.95 -7.55 6.69
C THR A 24 2.64 -7.59 7.47
N GLN A 25 2.64 -7.24 8.75
CA GLN A 25 1.43 -7.26 9.58
C GLN A 25 0.42 -6.18 9.18
N LEU A 26 0.87 -4.95 8.90
CA LEU A 26 -0.02 -3.82 8.67
C LEU A 26 -0.43 -3.65 7.20
N ILE A 27 0.39 -4.14 6.28
CA ILE A 27 0.23 -3.95 4.84
C ILE A 27 0.09 -5.29 4.13
N GLY A 28 1.10 -6.16 4.26
CA GLY A 28 1.18 -7.40 3.48
C GLY A 28 -0.02 -8.32 3.70
N ARG A 29 -0.25 -8.72 4.95
CA ARG A 29 -1.32 -9.64 5.32
C ARG A 29 -2.71 -9.10 4.98
N PRO A 30 -3.10 -7.86 5.35
CA PRO A 30 -4.41 -7.33 4.97
C PRO A 30 -4.60 -7.22 3.45
N THR A 31 -3.54 -6.91 2.69
CA THR A 31 -3.60 -6.84 1.22
C THR A 31 -3.87 -8.21 0.61
N VAL A 32 -3.19 -9.25 1.09
CA VAL A 32 -3.42 -10.63 0.63
C VAL A 32 -4.82 -11.10 0.99
N GLU A 33 -5.26 -10.87 2.23
CA GLU A 33 -6.62 -11.21 2.67
C GLU A 33 -7.69 -10.47 1.85
N ALA A 34 -7.44 -9.21 1.49
CA ALA A 34 -8.34 -8.44 0.65
C ALA A 34 -8.43 -8.97 -0.78
N ALA A 35 -7.30 -9.42 -1.34
CA ALA A 35 -7.26 -10.03 -2.67
C ALA A 35 -8.08 -11.33 -2.70
N VAL A 36 -7.96 -12.17 -1.67
CA VAL A 36 -8.77 -13.38 -1.52
C VAL A 36 -10.26 -13.02 -1.39
N ALA A 37 -10.60 -12.08 -0.51
CA ALA A 37 -11.99 -11.62 -0.35
C ALA A 37 -12.59 -11.07 -1.66
N PHE A 38 -11.79 -10.39 -2.48
CA PHE A 38 -12.23 -9.90 -3.79
C PHE A 38 -12.55 -11.04 -4.76
N VAL A 39 -11.67 -12.04 -4.87
CA VAL A 39 -11.86 -13.20 -5.76
C VAL A 39 -13.07 -14.03 -5.34
N GLU A 40 -13.35 -14.13 -4.04
CA GLU A 40 -14.52 -14.83 -3.49
C GLU A 40 -15.82 -14.00 -3.56
N GLY A 41 -15.80 -12.80 -4.12
CA GLY A 41 -16.98 -11.93 -4.22
C GLY A 41 -17.40 -11.26 -2.90
N ARG A 42 -16.58 -11.37 -1.85
CA ARG A 42 -16.79 -10.71 -0.55
C ARG A 42 -16.32 -9.25 -0.59
N TYR A 43 -16.91 -8.47 -1.49
CA TYR A 43 -16.44 -7.12 -1.83
C TYR A 43 -16.47 -6.14 -0.65
N GLY A 44 -17.48 -6.21 0.22
CA GLY A 44 -17.53 -5.39 1.45
C GLY A 44 -16.33 -5.65 2.36
N ARG A 45 -15.97 -6.93 2.56
CA ARG A 45 -14.79 -7.32 3.34
C ARG A 45 -13.49 -6.87 2.69
N CYS A 46 -13.40 -6.93 1.36
CA CYS A 46 -12.26 -6.39 0.62
C CYS A 46 -12.09 -4.88 0.89
N VAL A 47 -13.19 -4.11 0.89
CA VAL A 47 -13.18 -2.68 1.23
C VAL A 47 -12.67 -2.47 2.66
N ASP A 48 -13.20 -3.20 3.64
CA ASP A 48 -12.82 -3.05 5.05
C ASP A 48 -11.32 -3.31 5.29
N LEU A 49 -10.74 -4.26 4.56
CA LEU A 49 -9.32 -4.59 4.65
C LEU A 49 -8.42 -3.58 3.93
N LEU A 50 -8.83 -3.06 2.77
CA LEU A 50 -8.00 -2.14 1.99
C LEU A 50 -8.05 -0.69 2.47
N ARG A 51 -9.13 -0.23 3.11
CA ARG A 51 -9.20 1.16 3.60
C ARG A 51 -8.07 1.52 4.57
N PRO A 52 -7.74 0.72 5.61
CA PRO A 52 -6.62 0.99 6.51
C PRO A 52 -5.25 0.84 5.85
N VAL A 53 -5.12 -0.02 4.84
CA VAL A 53 -3.88 -0.19 4.07
C VAL A 53 -3.59 1.06 3.24
N ARG A 54 -4.63 1.60 2.58
CA ARG A 54 -4.54 2.81 1.77
C ARG A 54 -4.12 4.03 2.57
N SER A 55 -4.62 4.20 3.80
CA SER A 55 -4.19 5.32 4.67
C SER A 55 -2.73 5.21 5.12
N GLN A 56 -2.13 4.02 5.01
CA GLN A 56 -0.73 3.76 5.31
C GLN A 56 0.16 3.78 4.05
N ALA A 57 -0.27 4.48 2.99
CA ALA A 57 0.42 4.59 1.70
C ALA A 57 1.92 4.96 1.79
N HIS A 58 2.33 5.67 2.85
CA HIS A 58 3.72 6.05 3.12
C HIS A 58 4.64 4.86 3.46
N MET A 59 4.07 3.76 3.95
CA MET A 59 4.80 2.54 4.30
C MET A 59 5.16 1.69 3.07
N PHE A 60 4.42 1.83 1.97
CA PHE A 60 4.83 1.23 0.71
C PHE A 60 6.14 1.86 0.27
N GLY A 61 7.15 1.04 -0.03
CA GLY A 61 8.32 1.51 -0.79
C GLY A 61 7.85 2.25 -2.04
N GLY A 62 8.61 3.23 -2.54
CA GLY A 62 8.22 4.25 -3.53
C GLY A 62 7.45 3.83 -4.80
N SER A 63 7.17 2.54 -5.03
CA SER A 63 6.42 2.00 -6.15
C SER A 63 5.00 2.59 -6.26
N HIS A 64 4.83 3.47 -7.23
CA HIS A 64 3.53 4.02 -7.59
C HIS A 64 2.56 2.95 -8.10
N ALA A 65 3.06 1.96 -8.85
CA ALA A 65 2.24 0.89 -9.41
C ALA A 65 1.54 0.06 -8.33
N GLN A 66 2.22 -0.22 -7.21
CA GLN A 66 1.63 -0.99 -6.10
C GLN A 66 0.47 -0.23 -5.45
N ARG A 67 0.69 1.05 -5.12
CA ARG A 67 -0.35 1.92 -4.55
C ARG A 67 -1.53 2.07 -5.51
N ASP A 68 -1.23 2.16 -6.81
CA ASP A 68 -2.24 2.29 -7.84
C ASP A 68 -3.13 1.05 -7.95
N LEU A 69 -2.56 -0.16 -7.90
CA LEU A 69 -3.31 -1.41 -7.89
C LEU A 69 -4.24 -1.52 -6.66
N ILE A 70 -3.77 -1.09 -5.49
CA ILE A 70 -4.59 -1.09 -4.26
C ILE A 70 -5.77 -0.13 -4.40
N ASP A 71 -5.53 1.09 -4.88
CA ASP A 71 -6.58 2.07 -5.13
C ASP A 71 -7.62 1.56 -6.12
N GLN A 72 -7.17 1.00 -7.25
CA GLN A 72 -8.08 0.46 -8.27
C GLN A 72 -8.90 -0.70 -7.72
N THR A 73 -8.28 -1.61 -6.95
CA THR A 73 -8.96 -2.75 -6.32
C THR A 73 -10.01 -2.28 -5.32
N LEU A 74 -9.67 -1.28 -4.48
CA LEU A 74 -10.59 -0.70 -3.51
C LEU A 74 -11.80 -0.05 -4.20
N ILE A 75 -11.59 0.72 -5.27
CA ILE A 75 -12.68 1.32 -6.05
C ILE A 75 -13.57 0.23 -6.66
N ALA A 76 -12.95 -0.80 -7.23
CA ALA A 76 -13.65 -1.89 -7.87
C ALA A 76 -14.48 -2.72 -6.87
N ALA A 77 -13.98 -2.94 -5.66
CA ALA A 77 -14.72 -3.60 -4.57
C ALA A 77 -15.85 -2.73 -4.03
N ALA A 78 -15.60 -1.43 -3.84
CA ALA A 78 -16.61 -0.47 -3.40
C ALA A 78 -17.78 -0.38 -4.40
N ARG A 79 -17.50 -0.39 -5.71
CA ARG A 79 -18.52 -0.44 -6.75
C ARG A 79 -19.37 -1.72 -6.68
N ARG A 80 -18.73 -2.88 -6.55
CA ARG A 80 -19.42 -4.17 -6.51
C ARG A 80 -20.14 -4.47 -5.19
N SER A 81 -19.96 -3.62 -4.17
CA SER A 81 -20.71 -3.66 -2.90
C SER A 81 -21.64 -2.46 -2.73
N ASP A 82 -21.98 -1.78 -3.83
CA ASP A 82 -22.92 -0.64 -3.87
C ASP A 82 -22.56 0.55 -2.97
N GLN A 83 -21.28 0.69 -2.60
CA GLN A 83 -20.78 1.79 -1.77
C GLN A 83 -20.53 3.07 -2.60
N ASN A 84 -21.59 3.58 -3.24
CA ASN A 84 -21.53 4.65 -4.24
C ASN A 84 -20.87 5.96 -3.73
N ASN A 85 -21.08 6.32 -2.47
CA ASN A 85 -20.43 7.49 -1.86
C ASN A 85 -18.90 7.32 -1.79
N LEU A 86 -18.44 6.13 -1.38
CA LEU A 86 -17.03 5.81 -1.29
C LEU A 86 -16.39 5.83 -2.68
N VAL A 87 -17.03 5.22 -3.67
CA VAL A 87 -16.57 5.22 -5.07
C VAL A 87 -16.32 6.65 -5.58
N ARG A 88 -17.30 7.55 -5.39
CA ARG A 88 -17.16 8.95 -5.83
C ARG A 88 -16.00 9.66 -5.14
N GLY A 89 -15.84 9.49 -3.83
CA GLY A 89 -14.73 10.08 -3.07
C GLY A 89 -13.37 9.61 -3.60
N LEU A 90 -13.21 8.29 -3.75
CA LEU A 90 -11.96 7.69 -4.21
C LEU A 90 -11.59 8.12 -5.64
N GLN A 91 -12.56 8.20 -6.56
CA GLN A 91 -12.30 8.66 -7.92
C GLN A 91 -11.84 10.11 -7.95
N ARG A 92 -12.50 10.98 -7.18
CA ARG A 92 -12.14 12.40 -7.11
C ARG A 92 -10.73 12.60 -6.56
N GLU A 93 -10.37 11.85 -5.52
CA GLU A 93 -9.00 11.86 -4.98
C GLU A 93 -7.97 11.44 -6.04
N ARG A 94 -8.25 10.39 -6.81
CA ARG A 94 -7.36 9.92 -7.88
C ARG A 94 -7.18 10.96 -9.00
N GLU A 95 -8.27 11.61 -9.42
CA GLU A 95 -8.22 12.69 -10.41
C GLU A 95 -7.36 13.86 -9.94
N LEU A 96 -7.50 14.27 -8.67
CA LEU A 96 -6.69 15.33 -8.07
C LEU A 96 -5.21 14.95 -8.05
N LEU A 97 -4.88 13.74 -7.61
CA LEU A 97 -3.49 13.23 -7.60
C LEU A 97 -2.90 13.10 -9.01
N ALA A 98 -3.70 12.77 -10.02
CA ALA A 98 -3.25 12.73 -11.41
C ALA A 98 -2.93 14.15 -11.92
N ARG A 99 -3.79 15.13 -11.63
CA ARG A 99 -3.57 16.55 -11.99
C ARG A 99 -2.33 17.13 -11.32
N GLN A 100 -2.10 16.83 -10.04
CA GLN A 100 -0.90 17.27 -9.33
C GLN A 100 0.38 16.74 -9.98
N ARG A 101 0.36 15.48 -10.45
CA ARG A 101 1.50 14.87 -11.15
C ARG A 101 1.74 15.42 -12.55
N SER A 102 0.71 15.92 -13.23
CA SER A 102 0.87 16.54 -14.56
C SER A 102 1.39 17.97 -14.53
N VAL A 103 1.41 18.61 -13.36
CA VAL A 103 1.86 20.01 -13.17
C VAL A 103 3.27 20.07 -12.54
N ALA A 104 3.78 18.94 -12.04
CA ALA A 104 5.13 18.78 -11.49
C ALA A 104 6.09 18.27 -12.56
#